data_AF-E6XH01-F1
#
_entry.id   AF-E6XH01-F1
#
_cell.length_a   1.000
_cell.length_b   1.000
_cell.length_c   1.000
_cell.angle_alpha   90.00
_cell.angle_beta   90.00
_cell.angle_gamma   90.00
#
_symmetry.space_group_name_H-M   'P 1'
#
loop_
_entity.id
_entity.type
_entity.pdbx_description
1 polymer ?
#
loop_
_entity_poly.entity_id
_entity_poly.type
_entity_poly.pdbx_seq_one_letter_code
_entity_poly.pdbx_strand_id
1 'polypeptide(L)' 'MKKPTLKLCPFCGSHGDFCETSVFWVRCTNDNCGAETTNGEEGTMEEAAKIWNHRAND' A
#
# COMPACT_ATOMS: atom_id res chain seq x y z
N MET A 1 2.02 -17.54 5.48
CA MET A 1 0.94 -16.53 5.51
C MET A 1 0.70 -16.05 4.08
N LYS A 2 -0.55 -15.94 3.62
CA LYS A 2 -0.85 -15.41 2.27
C LYS A 2 -0.80 -13.88 2.34
N LYS A 3 -0.09 -13.23 1.43
CA LYS A 3 -0.10 -11.76 1.34
C LYS A 3 -1.48 -11.28 0.86
N PRO A 4 -2.08 -10.24 1.46
CA PRO A 4 -3.33 -9.67 0.98
C PRO A 4 -3.15 -9.04 -0.41
N THR A 5 -4.21 -9.06 -1.23
CA THR A 5 -4.16 -8.50 -2.59
C THR A 5 -4.27 -6.98 -2.55
N LEU A 6 -3.37 -6.30 -3.25
CA LEU A 6 -3.38 -4.85 -3.44
C LEU A 6 -4.09 -4.48 -4.75
N LYS A 7 -4.94 -3.46 -4.70
CA LYS A 7 -5.50 -2.79 -5.88
C LYS A 7 -4.40 -1.97 -6.58
N LEU A 8 -4.67 -1.56 -7.81
CA LEU A 8 -3.81 -0.62 -8.51
C LEU A 8 -3.84 0.74 -7.79
N CYS A 9 -2.74 1.47 -7.92
CA CYS A 9 -2.59 2.82 -7.38
C CYS A 9 -3.67 3.73 -7.97
N PRO A 10 -4.49 4.40 -7.15
CA PRO A 10 -5.55 5.30 -7.64
C PRO A 10 -5.04 6.45 -8.50
N PHE A 11 -3.81 6.90 -8.22
CA PHE A 11 -3.27 8.12 -8.84
C PHE A 11 -2.64 7.87 -10.21
N CYS A 12 -2.03 6.70 -10.43
CA CYS A 12 -1.27 6.42 -11.66
C CYS A 12 -1.55 5.04 -12.27
N GLY A 13 -2.43 4.24 -11.69
CA GLY A 13 -2.78 2.89 -12.17
C GLY A 13 -1.65 1.85 -12.05
N SER A 14 -0.49 2.21 -11.49
CA SER A 14 0.64 1.28 -11.30
C SER A 14 0.40 0.36 -10.10
N HIS A 15 1.20 -0.70 -9.97
CA HIS A 15 1.06 -1.65 -8.86
C HIS A 15 1.55 -1.05 -7.54
N GLY A 16 0.91 -1.41 -6.43
CA GLY A 16 1.45 -1.23 -5.09
C GLY A 16 2.29 -2.43 -4.68
N ASP A 17 3.30 -2.21 -3.85
CA ASP A 17 4.12 -3.26 -3.25
C ASP A 17 4.21 -3.08 -1.73
N PHE A 18 4.30 -4.20 -1.01
CA PHE A 18 4.43 -4.20 0.44
C PHE A 18 5.89 -3.92 0.81
N CYS A 19 6.08 -2.87 1.60
CA CYS A 19 7.34 -2.55 2.23
C CYS A 19 7.28 -2.99 3.70
N GLU A 20 8.29 -3.75 4.12
CA GLU A 20 8.45 -4.23 5.50
C GLU A 20 9.82 -3.79 6.01
N THR A 21 9.82 -2.93 7.02
CA THR A 21 11.04 -2.64 7.81
C THR A 21 10.76 -2.92 9.28
N SER A 22 10.12 -1.99 10.00
CA SER A 22 9.67 -2.09 11.39
C SER A 22 8.15 -1.89 11.55
N VAL A 23 7.50 -1.44 10.48
CA VAL A 23 6.04 -1.31 10.31
C VAL A 23 5.71 -1.78 8.89
N PHE A 24 4.45 -2.14 8.63
CA PHE A 24 4.01 -2.56 7.31
C PHE A 24 3.37 -1.39 6.55
N TRP A 25 3.84 -1.09 5.35
CA TRP A 25 3.17 -0.13 4.48
C TRP A 25 3.16 -0.58 3.02
N VAL A 26 2.34 0.07 2.21
CA VAL A 26 2.26 -0.14 0.77
C VAL A 26 2.79 1.09 0.06
N ARG A 27 3.71 0.90 -0.89
CA ARG A 27 4.24 1.96 -1.74
C ARG A 27 3.89 1.68 -3.21
N CYS A 28 3.66 2.72 -3.98
CA CYS A 28 3.53 2.62 -5.43
C CYS A 28 4.88 2.24 -6.06
N THR A 29 4.87 1.26 -6.97
CA THR A 29 6.06 0.83 -7.72
C THR A 29 6.51 1.84 -8.78
N ASN A 30 5.67 2.83 -9.11
CA ASN A 30 6.05 3.93 -9.99
C ASN A 30 6.73 5.04 -9.20
N ASP A 31 8.05 5.15 -9.35
CA ASP A 31 8.88 6.14 -8.65
C ASP A 31 8.49 7.60 -8.98
N ASN A 32 7.80 7.85 -10.10
CA ASN A 32 7.28 9.18 -10.45
C ASN A 32 5.95 9.52 -9.75
N CYS A 33 5.28 8.55 -9.12
CA CYS A 33 4.00 8.77 -8.43
C CYS A 33 4.19 9.14 -6.95
N GLY A 34 5.13 8.47 -6.26
CA GLY A 34 5.40 8.69 -4.84
C GLY A 34 4.26 8.33 -3.87
N ALA A 35 3.17 7.70 -4.34
CA ALA A 35 2.05 7.36 -3.48
C ALA A 35 2.40 6.21 -2.52
N GLU A 36 2.13 6.39 -1.23
CA GLU A 36 2.38 5.39 -0.18
C GLU A 36 1.36 5.47 0.96
N THR A 37 1.11 4.36 1.66
CA THR A 37 0.33 4.33 2.90
C THR A 37 1.23 4.69 4.08
N THR A 38 1.52 5.96 4.28
CA THR A 38 2.17 6.39 5.52
C THR A 38 1.11 6.47 6.61
N ASN A 39 1.09 5.51 7.54
CA ASN A 39 0.35 5.66 8.78
C ASN A 39 1.07 5.13 10.02
N GLY A 40 2.42 5.07 9.99
CA GLY A 40 3.32 5.11 11.16
C GLY A 40 3.20 4.04 12.24
N GLU A 41 2.15 3.21 12.23
CA GLU A 41 1.74 2.30 13.32
C GLU A 41 1.01 1.06 12.77
N GLU A 42 1.05 0.80 11.46
CA GLU A 42 0.38 -0.35 10.83
C GLU A 42 1.08 -1.65 11.27
N GLY A 43 0.53 -2.25 12.32
CA GLY A 43 1.07 -3.44 12.98
C GLY A 43 1.02 -4.70 12.11
N THR A 44 0.24 -4.69 11.02
CA THR A 44 0.07 -5.84 10.12
C THR A 44 -0.02 -5.48 8.65
N MET A 45 0.38 -6.43 7.80
CA MET A 45 0.26 -6.37 6.33
C MET A 45 -1.19 -6.18 5.84
N GLU A 46 -2.17 -6.67 6.62
CA GLU A 46 -3.60 -6.59 6.29
C GLU A 46 -4.16 -5.17 6.47
N GLU A 47 -3.72 -4.46 7.51
CA GLU A 47 -4.09 -3.06 7.73
C GLU A 47 -3.55 -2.16 6.63
N ALA A 48 -2.28 -2.33 6.27
CA ALA A 48 -1.64 -1.60 5.16
C ALA A 48 -2.40 -1.82 3.83
N ALA A 49 -2.77 -3.07 3.54
CA ALA A 49 -3.55 -3.39 2.35
C ALA A 49 -4.95 -2.77 2.37
N LYS A 50 -5.62 -2.74 3.54
CA LYS A 50 -6.95 -2.14 3.69
C LYS A 50 -6.92 -0.63 3.44
N ILE A 51 -5.92 0.07 3.98
CA ILE A 51 -5.73 1.52 3.78
C ILE A 51 -5.48 1.81 2.30
N TRP A 52 -4.55 1.08 1.68
CA TRP A 52 -4.25 1.22 0.25
C TRP A 52 -5.50 1.00 -0.62
N ASN A 53 -6.21 -0.11 -0.39
CA ASN A 53 -7.37 -0.49 -1.17
C ASN A 53 -8.58 0.42 -0.94
N HIS A 54 -8.67 1.08 0.22
CA HIS A 54 -9.69 2.08 0.50
C HIS A 54 -9.45 3.35 -0.31
N ARG A 55 -8.20 3.86 -0.35
CA ARG A 55 -7.83 5.02 -1.18
C ARG A 55 -8.10 4.79 -2.67
N ALA A 56 -8.05 3.55 -3.14
CA ALA A 56 -8.35 3.19 -4.52
C ALA A 56 -9.85 3.24 -4.90
N ASN A 57 -10.74 3.45 -3.94
CA ASN A 57 -12.19 3.53 -4.15
C ASN A 57 -12.77 4.94 -4.02
N ASP A 58 -11.98 5.91 -3.54
CA ASP A 58 -12.33 7.34 -3.47
C ASP A 58 -11.99 8.02 -4.80
#